data_AF-A0A833HHZ0-F1
#
_entry.id   AF-A0A833HHZ0-F1
#
_cell.length_a   1.000
_cell.length_b   1.000
_cell.length_c   1.000
_cell.angle_alpha   90.00
_cell.angle_beta   90.00
_cell.angle_gamma   90.00
#
_symmetry.space_group_name_H-M   'P 1'
#
loop_
_entity.id
_entity.type
_entity.pdbx_description
1 polymer ?
#
loop_
_entity_poly.entity_id
_entity_poly.type
_entity_poly.pdbx_seq_one_letter_code
_entity_poly.pdbx_strand_id
1 'polypeptide(L)'
;MRGLLLAGERGEGLPAPAELPPEEAFYDPDLRELFRAFRALYVEGSRPRLREVLREAQNLADAGEKAAQLLLESDDSAGAPPLSDVLRALRRRWLRHRLREIQQEMTDAQRRGDAARLDTLLAEKTAVNTELHRPAADLPLPGAE
;
A
#
# COMPACT_ATOMS: atom_id res chain seq x y z
N MET A 1 3.16 6.26 6.64
CA MET A 1 3.54 7.09 5.47
C MET A 1 4.95 7.66 5.61
N ARG A 2 5.33 8.28 6.74
CA ARG A 2 6.68 8.80 7.02
C ARG A 2 7.82 7.85 6.62
N GLY A 3 7.78 6.59 7.07
CA GLY A 3 8.83 5.62 6.73
C GLY A 3 8.97 5.36 5.22
N LEU A 4 7.87 5.34 4.45
CA LEU A 4 7.91 5.20 2.99
C LEU A 4 8.57 6.41 2.33
N LEU A 5 8.28 7.61 2.82
CA LEU A 5 8.88 8.84 2.32
C LEU A 5 10.38 8.92 2.64
N LEU A 6 10.77 8.51 3.85
CA LEU A 6 12.18 8.44 4.26
C LEU A 6 12.95 7.34 3.51
N ALA A 7 12.34 6.18 3.26
CA ALA A 7 12.90 5.12 2.43
C ALA A 7 13.02 5.56 0.96
N GLY A 8 12.03 6.31 0.47
CA GLY A 8 12.03 7.03 -0.82
C GLY A 8 13.23 7.96 -0.98
N GLU A 9 13.41 8.86 0.00
CA GLU A 9 14.49 9.84 0.06
C GLU A 9 15.88 9.18 0.17
N ARG A 10 16.02 8.14 1.01
CA ARG A 10 17.28 7.42 1.21
C ARG A 10 17.58 6.41 0.09
N GLY A 11 16.59 6.08 -0.74
CA GLY A 11 16.72 5.09 -1.80
C GLY A 11 17.00 3.67 -1.29
N GLU A 12 16.65 3.38 -0.04
CA GLU A 12 17.08 2.19 0.69
C GLU A 12 15.85 1.46 1.25
N GLY A 13 15.72 0.16 0.97
CA GLY A 13 14.70 -0.69 1.57
C GLY A 13 13.25 -0.47 1.13
N LEU A 14 13.01 0.16 -0.03
CA LEU A 14 11.66 0.23 -0.59
C LEU A 14 11.22 -1.16 -1.07
N PRO A 15 10.10 -1.70 -0.57
CA PRO A 15 9.57 -2.97 -1.05
C PRO A 15 9.05 -2.80 -2.48
N ALA A 16 8.96 -3.90 -3.23
CA ALA A 16 8.53 -3.84 -4.63
C ALA A 16 7.18 -3.11 -4.79
N PRO A 17 6.87 -2.49 -5.96
CA PRO A 17 5.58 -1.81 -6.15
C PRO A 17 4.39 -2.76 -5.97
N ALA A 18 4.60 -4.05 -6.22
CA ALA A 18 3.63 -5.12 -5.95
C ALA A 18 3.51 -5.50 -4.47
N GLU A 19 4.34 -4.96 -3.57
CA GLU A 19 4.28 -5.15 -2.11
C GLU A 19 3.60 -4.00 -1.38
N LEU A 20 3.42 -2.87 -2.06
CA LEU A 20 2.74 -1.71 -1.52
C LEU A 20 1.24 -2.02 -1.33
N PRO A 21 0.66 -1.65 -0.18
CA PRO A 21 -0.79 -1.73 0.00
C PRO A 21 -1.50 -0.79 -1.00
N PRO A 22 -2.77 -1.03 -1.31
CA PRO A 22 -3.56 -0.05 -2.06
C PRO A 22 -3.84 1.20 -1.22
N GLU A 23 -4.15 2.31 -1.88
CA GLU A 23 -4.45 3.59 -1.23
C GLU A 23 -5.62 3.48 -0.25
N GLU A 24 -6.61 2.64 -0.55
CA GLU A 24 -7.77 2.36 0.31
C GLU A 24 -7.40 1.76 1.67
N ALA A 25 -6.18 1.23 1.83
CA ALA A 25 -5.69 0.73 3.12
C ALA A 25 -5.42 1.86 4.13
N PHE A 26 -5.24 3.09 3.67
CA PHE A 26 -5.13 4.27 4.54
C PHE A 26 -6.53 4.77 4.85
N TYR A 27 -6.84 5.08 6.11
CA TYR A 27 -8.16 5.62 6.48
C TYR A 27 -8.24 7.14 6.30
N ASP A 28 -7.11 7.85 6.48
CA ASP A 28 -7.02 9.30 6.28
C ASP A 28 -7.00 9.68 4.80
N PRO A 29 -7.91 10.55 4.34
CA PRO A 29 -7.97 10.98 2.94
C PRO A 29 -6.68 11.69 2.48
N ASP A 30 -6.05 12.48 3.35
CA ASP A 30 -4.78 13.14 3.03
C ASP A 30 -3.63 12.13 2.86
N LEU A 31 -3.61 11.07 3.67
CA LEU A 31 -2.62 10.02 3.54
C LEU A 31 -2.84 9.19 2.28
N ARG A 32 -4.10 9.02 1.84
CA ARG A 32 -4.43 8.37 0.55
C ARG A 32 -3.85 9.15 -0.61
N GLU A 33 -4.11 10.46 -0.67
CA GLU A 33 -3.62 11.34 -1.74
C GLU A 33 -2.08 11.35 -1.80
N LEU A 34 -1.42 11.49 -0.66
CA LEU A 34 0.05 11.43 -0.57
C LEU A 34 0.60 10.06 -1.01
N PHE A 35 -0.06 8.98 -0.59
CA PHE A 35 0.36 7.63 -0.96
C PHE A 35 0.10 7.33 -2.45
N ARG A 36 -1.00 7.85 -3.01
CA ARG A 36 -1.34 7.76 -4.42
C ARG A 36 -0.27 8.44 -5.29
N ALA A 37 0.10 9.67 -4.92
CA ALA A 37 1.18 10.42 -5.56
C ALA A 37 2.51 9.66 -5.47
N PHE A 38 2.85 9.14 -4.27
CA PHE A 38 4.05 8.31 -4.08
C PHE A 38 4.04 7.07 -4.99
N ARG A 39 2.92 6.34 -5.02
CA ARG A 39 2.79 5.12 -5.82
C ARG A 39 2.88 5.39 -7.32
N ALA A 40 2.27 6.49 -7.80
CA ALA A 40 2.36 6.88 -9.21
C ALA A 40 3.82 7.09 -9.62
N LEU A 41 4.56 7.90 -8.85
CA LEU A 41 5.99 8.14 -9.08
C LEU A 41 6.83 6.86 -8.95
N TYR A 42 6.50 5.99 -8.01
CA TYR A 42 7.23 4.75 -7.76
C TYR A 42 7.02 3.70 -8.87
N VAL A 43 5.79 3.60 -9.40
CA VAL A 43 5.46 2.72 -10.54
C VAL A 43 6.12 3.21 -11.82
N GLU A 44 6.32 4.51 -11.97
CA GLU A 44 7.06 5.12 -13.09
C GLU A 44 8.58 4.84 -13.03
N GLY A 45 9.04 4.14 -11.99
CA GLY A 45 10.46 3.79 -11.79
C GLY A 45 11.27 4.93 -11.17
N SER A 46 10.63 6.04 -10.83
CA SER A 46 11.26 7.15 -10.11
C SER A 46 11.31 6.85 -8.62
N ARG A 47 12.41 7.21 -7.96
CA ARG A 47 12.50 7.19 -6.49
C ARG A 47 11.77 8.43 -5.97
N PRO A 48 10.53 8.30 -5.44
CA PRO A 48 9.72 9.47 -5.13
C PRO A 48 10.34 10.15 -3.91
N ARG A 49 10.83 11.38 -4.14
CA ARG A 49 11.26 12.26 -3.06
C ARG A 49 10.05 12.94 -2.46
N LEU A 50 10.13 13.32 -1.19
CA LEU A 50 9.00 13.98 -0.52
C LEU A 50 8.51 15.21 -1.30
N ARG A 51 9.44 16.00 -1.84
CA ARG A 51 9.13 17.20 -2.62
C ARG A 51 8.38 16.87 -3.91
N GLU A 52 8.73 15.77 -4.58
CA GLU A 52 8.06 15.32 -5.81
C GLU A 52 6.65 14.78 -5.49
N VAL A 53 6.51 14.02 -4.41
CA VAL A 53 5.22 13.52 -3.93
C VAL A 53 4.29 14.68 -3.54
N LEU A 54 4.82 15.70 -2.86
CA LEU A 54 4.04 16.90 -2.51
C LEU A 54 3.67 17.73 -3.73
N ARG A 55 4.57 17.83 -4.72
CA ARG A 55 4.26 18.48 -6.00
C ARG A 55 3.20 17.70 -6.78
N GLU A 56 3.22 16.38 -6.75
CA GLU A 56 2.19 15.58 -7.43
C GLU A 56 0.85 15.64 -6.67
N ALA A 57 0.88 15.68 -5.34
CA ALA A 57 -0.29 15.84 -4.48
C ALA A 57 -0.85 17.28 -4.43
N GLN A 58 -0.57 18.10 -5.46
CA GLN A 58 -0.87 19.54 -5.68
C GLN A 58 -2.27 20.07 -5.25
N ASN A 59 -3.19 19.19 -4.81
CA ASN A 59 -4.54 19.50 -4.36
C ASN A 59 -4.73 19.68 -2.85
N LEU A 60 -3.68 19.53 -2.04
CA LEU A 60 -3.79 19.66 -0.59
C LEU A 60 -3.10 20.94 -0.12
N ALA A 61 -3.88 21.98 0.14
CA ALA A 61 -3.41 23.19 0.84
C ALA A 61 -2.72 22.87 2.19
N ASP A 62 -3.05 21.71 2.77
CA ASP A 62 -2.57 21.20 4.06
C ASP A 62 -1.55 20.04 3.93
N ALA A 63 -1.29 19.51 2.73
CA ALA A 63 -0.38 18.35 2.56
C ALA A 63 1.05 18.69 2.95
N GLY A 64 1.49 19.92 2.68
CA GLY A 64 2.80 20.40 3.08
C GLY A 64 2.95 20.44 4.60
N GLU A 65 1.92 20.87 5.32
CA GLU A 65 1.91 20.94 6.78
C GLU A 65 1.84 19.53 7.40
N LYS A 66 0.96 18.65 6.90
CA LYS A 66 0.92 17.24 7.33
C LYS A 66 2.22 16.49 7.01
N ALA A 67 2.85 16.75 5.87
CA ALA A 67 4.13 16.14 5.54
C ALA A 67 5.28 16.68 6.40
N ALA A 68 5.27 17.99 6.69
CA ALA A 68 6.20 18.58 7.64
C ALA A 68 5.99 17.99 9.04
N GLN A 69 4.75 17.86 9.50
CA GLN A 69 4.38 17.23 10.76
C GLN A 69 4.83 15.76 10.82
N LEU A 70 4.64 15.00 9.74
CA LEU A 70 5.14 13.63 9.61
C LEU A 70 6.67 13.56 9.63
N LEU A 71 7.39 14.54 9.07
CA LEU A 71 8.85 14.59 9.14
C LEU A 71 9.37 15.00 10.53
N LEU A 72 8.68 15.95 11.17
CA LEU A 72 8.98 16.51 12.49
C LEU A 72 8.64 15.56 13.63
N GLU A 73 7.71 14.62 13.43
CA GLU A 73 7.43 13.54 14.39
C GLU A 73 8.70 12.68 14.51
N SER A 74 9.51 12.97 15.53
CA SER A 74 10.84 12.44 15.74
C SER A 74 10.89 10.91 15.84
N ASP A 75 12.03 10.39 15.42
CA ASP A 75 12.43 8.98 15.48
C ASP A 75 12.71 8.51 16.92
N ASP A 76 11.76 8.68 17.84
CA ASP A 76 11.94 8.30 19.25
C ASP A 76 11.59 6.83 19.54
N SER A 77 11.24 6.06 18.51
CA SER A 77 10.96 4.63 18.66
C SER A 77 12.18 3.79 18.31
N ALA A 78 13.20 3.85 19.17
CA ALA A 78 14.21 2.82 19.26
C ALA A 78 13.51 1.48 19.57
N GLY A 79 13.19 0.71 18.52
CA GLY A 79 12.40 -0.52 18.61
C GLY A 79 11.18 -0.58 17.70
N ALA A 80 10.94 0.43 16.84
CA ALA A 80 9.89 0.32 15.82
C ALA A 80 10.19 -0.84 14.86
N PRO A 81 9.19 -1.69 14.55
CA PRO A 81 9.36 -2.74 13.56
C PRO A 81 9.77 -2.14 12.20
N PRO A 82 10.55 -2.86 11.39
CA PRO A 82 10.99 -2.37 10.10
C PRO A 82 9.77 -2.00 9.25
N LEU A 83 9.89 -0.91 8.49
CA LEU A 83 8.81 -0.37 7.66
C LEU A 83 8.14 -1.45 6.79
N SER A 84 8.94 -2.35 6.23
CA SER A 84 8.47 -3.47 5.41
C SER A 84 7.50 -4.38 6.16
N ASP A 85 7.72 -4.63 7.45
CA ASP A 85 6.80 -5.41 8.29
C ASP A 85 5.52 -4.63 8.63
N VAL A 86 5.62 -3.31 8.85
CA VAL A 86 4.44 -2.45 9.05
C VAL A 86 3.57 -2.42 7.79
N LEU A 87 4.17 -2.25 6.61
CA LEU A 87 3.47 -2.25 5.33
C LEU A 87 2.87 -3.62 5.03
N ARG A 88 3.60 -4.70 5.32
CA ARG A 88 3.10 -6.06 5.18
C ARG A 88 1.91 -6.33 6.10
N ALA A 89 1.98 -5.87 7.35
CA ALA A 89 0.86 -5.98 8.29
C ALA A 89 -0.36 -5.19 7.80
N LEU A 90 -0.15 -3.97 7.29
CA LEU A 90 -1.21 -3.14 6.73
C LEU A 90 -1.85 -3.78 5.50
N ARG A 91 -1.02 -4.29 4.57
CA ARG A 91 -1.49 -5.01 3.38
C ARG A 91 -2.26 -6.28 3.74
N ARG A 92 -1.75 -7.09 4.67
CA ARG A 92 -2.45 -8.29 5.17
C ARG A 92 -3.79 -7.93 5.81
N ARG A 93 -3.85 -6.84 6.57
CA ARG A 93 -5.09 -6.33 7.16
C ARG A 93 -6.09 -5.92 6.07
N TRP A 94 -5.64 -5.21 5.04
CA TRP A 94 -6.48 -4.82 3.91
C TRP A 94 -6.97 -6.04 3.11
N LEU A 95 -6.10 -7.00 2.79
CA LEU A 95 -6.48 -8.23 2.08
C LEU A 95 -7.53 -9.03 2.85
N ARG A 96 -7.40 -9.13 4.18
CA ARG A 96 -8.41 -9.76 5.06
C ARG A 96 -9.73 -8.98 5.09
N HIS A 97 -9.68 -7.66 4.98
CA HIS A 97 -10.88 -6.85 4.84
C HIS A 97 -11.57 -7.13 3.49
N ARG A 98 -10.81 -7.02 2.39
CA ARG A 98 -11.30 -7.26 1.04
C ARG A 98 -11.89 -8.65 0.87
N LEU A 99 -11.28 -9.68 1.48
CA LEU A 99 -11.79 -11.05 1.44
C LEU A 99 -13.15 -11.19 2.16
N ARG A 100 -13.39 -10.42 3.22
CA ARG A 100 -14.70 -10.36 3.89
C ARG A 100 -15.73 -9.65 3.02
N GLU A 101 -15.35 -8.57 2.35
CA GLU A 101 -16.23 -7.85 1.43
C GLU A 101 -16.62 -8.74 0.23
N ILE A 102 -15.67 -9.43 -0.39
CA ILE A 102 -15.93 -10.37 -1.48
C ILE A 102 -16.90 -11.47 -1.01
N GLN A 103 -16.75 -12.02 0.19
CA GLN A 103 -17.68 -13.02 0.72
C GLN A 103 -19.10 -12.46 0.92
N GLN A 104 -19.21 -11.21 1.38
CA GLN A 104 -20.49 -10.53 1.51
C GLN A 104 -21.13 -10.31 0.13
N GLU A 105 -20.37 -9.83 -0.85
CA GLU A 105 -20.83 -9.63 -2.23
C GLU A 105 -21.22 -10.96 -2.90
N MET A 106 -20.49 -12.05 -2.65
CA MET A 106 -20.84 -13.38 -3.16
C MET A 106 -22.17 -13.85 -2.58
N THR A 107 -22.40 -13.64 -1.29
CA THR A 107 -23.67 -13.99 -0.64
C THR A 107 -24.83 -13.20 -1.26
N ASP A 108 -24.63 -11.91 -1.55
CA ASP A 108 -25.64 -11.07 -2.18
C ASP A 108 -25.89 -11.48 -3.64
N ALA A 109 -24.83 -11.77 -4.40
CA ALA A 109 -24.92 -12.27 -5.78
C ALA A 109 -25.61 -13.64 -5.86
N GLN A 110 -25.36 -14.54 -4.91
CA GLN A 110 -26.08 -15.82 -4.77
C GLN A 110 -27.57 -15.61 -4.52
N ARG A 111 -27.94 -14.68 -3.63
CA ARG A 111 -29.35 -14.34 -3.37
C ARG A 111 -30.04 -13.77 -4.60
N ARG A 112 -29.32 -13.01 -5.42
CA ARG A 112 -29.82 -12.42 -6.67
C ARG A 112 -29.80 -13.38 -7.87
N GLY A 113 -29.17 -14.55 -7.74
CA GLY A 113 -28.99 -15.50 -8.83
C GLY A 113 -28.00 -15.03 -9.91
N ASP A 114 -27.11 -14.09 -9.58
CA ASP A 114 -26.19 -13.47 -10.54
C ASP A 114 -24.90 -14.32 -10.69
N ALA A 115 -24.99 -15.34 -11.55
CA ALA A 115 -23.91 -16.29 -11.78
C ALA A 115 -22.66 -15.64 -12.40
N ALA A 116 -22.83 -14.62 -13.24
CA ALA A 116 -21.71 -13.89 -13.86
C ALA A 116 -20.93 -13.08 -12.81
N ARG A 117 -21.67 -12.41 -11.90
CA ARG A 117 -21.03 -11.70 -10.78
C ARG A 117 -20.33 -12.66 -9.82
N LEU A 118 -20.91 -13.84 -9.57
CA LEU A 118 -20.28 -14.86 -8.73
C LEU A 118 -18.97 -15.40 -9.29
N ASP A 119 -18.91 -15.67 -10.59
CA ASP A 119 -17.68 -16.13 -11.26
C ASP A 119 -16.56 -15.09 -11.13
N THR A 120 -16.90 -13.81 -11.37
CA THR A 120 -15.98 -12.67 -11.19
C THR A 120 -15.46 -12.60 -9.75
N LEU A 121 -16.35 -12.71 -8.76
CA LEU A 121 -15.98 -12.64 -7.35
C LEU A 121 -15.15 -13.85 -6.89
N LEU A 122 -15.34 -15.03 -7.49
CA LEU A 122 -14.50 -16.20 -7.24
C LEU A 122 -13.07 -16.01 -7.77
N ALA A 123 -12.94 -15.42 -8.96
CA ALA A 123 -11.63 -15.05 -9.51
C ALA A 123 -10.93 -14.00 -8.62
N GLU A 124 -11.65 -12.94 -8.20
CA GLU A 124 -11.13 -11.94 -7.26
C GLU A 124 -10.72 -12.56 -5.92
N LYS A 125 -11.54 -13.46 -5.34
CA LYS A 125 -11.21 -14.18 -4.10
C LYS A 125 -9.93 -14.98 -4.24
N THR A 126 -9.74 -15.65 -5.37
CA THR A 126 -8.56 -16.47 -5.64
C THR A 126 -7.33 -15.59 -5.72
N ALA A 127 -7.39 -14.48 -6.45
CA ALA A 127 -6.30 -13.50 -6.53
C ALA A 127 -5.93 -12.93 -5.15
N VAL A 128 -6.91 -12.51 -4.35
CA VAL A 128 -6.70 -12.00 -2.99
C VAL A 128 -6.11 -13.08 -2.07
N ASN A 129 -6.53 -14.33 -2.21
CA ASN A 129 -6.03 -15.44 -1.40
C ASN A 129 -4.58 -15.80 -1.75
N THR A 130 -4.25 -15.86 -3.05
CA THR A 130 -2.87 -16.04 -3.53
C THR A 130 -1.97 -14.93 -3.02
N GLU A 131 -2.45 -13.68 -3.05
CA GLU A 131 -1.69 -12.54 -2.56
C GLU A 131 -1.48 -12.55 -1.05
N LEU A 132 -2.49 -13.00 -0.28
CA LEU A 132 -2.40 -13.15 1.17
C LEU A 132 -1.38 -14.22 1.60
N HIS A 133 -1.24 -15.29 0.81
CA HIS A 133 -0.34 -16.41 1.08
C HIS A 133 1.00 -16.33 0.31
N ARG A 134 1.24 -15.28 -0.47
CA ARG A 134 2.51 -15.11 -1.18
C ARG A 134 3.65 -15.09 -0.15
N PRO A 135 4.55 -16.09 -0.14
CA PRO A 135 5.68 -16.10 0.77
C PRO A 135 6.64 -14.96 0.39
N ALA A 136 7.27 -14.34 1.39
CA ALA A 136 8.21 -13.24 1.23
C ALA A 136 9.54 -13.62 0.52
N ALA A 137 9.60 -14.79 -0.14
CA ALA A 137 10.82 -15.45 -0.59
C ALA A 137 10.98 -15.44 -2.12
N ASP A 138 10.43 -14.44 -2.82
CA ASP A 138 10.57 -14.30 -4.27
C ASP A 138 11.14 -12.91 -4.61
N LEU A 139 12.29 -12.60 -4.02
CA LEU A 139 13.17 -11.54 -4.48
C LEU A 139 14.48 -12.23 -4.89
N PRO A 140 14.86 -12.26 -6.18
CA PRO A 140 16.21 -12.62 -6.56
C PRO A 140 17.15 -11.60 -5.91
N LEU A 141 18.06 -12.09 -5.07
CA LEU A 141 19.21 -11.32 -4.60
C LEU A 141 19.91 -10.74 -5.83
N PRO A 142 20.07 -9.41 -5.96
CA PRO A 142 20.85 -8.86 -7.05
C PRO A 142 22.30 -9.27 -6.85
N GLY A 143 22.81 -10.11 -7.76
CA GLY A 143 24.24 -10.26 -8.06
C GLY A 143 25.15 -10.60 -6.89
N ALA A 144 25.28 -11.89 -6.61
CA ALA A 144 26.57 -12.41 -6.22
C ALA A 144 27.45 -12.44 -7.48
N GLU A 145 28.32 -11.45 -7.62
CA GLU A 145 29.54 -11.52 -8.44
C GLU A 145 30.71 -10.96 -7.64
#